data_AF-A0A1F3C4R5-F1
#
_entry.id   AF-A0A1F3C4R5-F1
#
_cell.length_a   1.000
_cell.length_b   1.000
_cell.length_c   1.000
_cell.angle_alpha   90.00
_cell.angle_beta   90.00
_cell.angle_gamma   90.00
#
_symmetry.space_group_name_H-M   'P 1'
#
loop_
_entity.id
_entity.type
_entity.pdbx_description
1 polymer ?
#
loop_
_entity_poly.entity_id
_entity_poly.type
_entity_poly.pdbx_seq_one_letter_code
_entity_poly.pdbx_strand_id
1 'polypeptide(L)' 'MAQLVFKSDIENSLMQIFELVMPYMKGLVYEQILVLSEGKTKMILNKTDCGYRYNGTILTPEKIKKWVS' A
#
# COMPACT_ATOMS: atom_id res chain seq x y z
N MET A 1 -13.96 -0.90 -11.69
CA MET A 1 -13.13 -0.31 -10.62
C MET A 1 -12.17 -1.40 -10.14
N ALA A 2 -10.86 -1.21 -10.30
CA ALA A 2 -9.87 -2.25 -9.99
C ALA A 2 -9.33 -2.07 -8.56
N GLN A 3 -9.49 -3.09 -7.72
CA GLN A 3 -8.98 -3.11 -6.35
C GLN A 3 -7.98 -4.24 -6.19
N LEU A 4 -6.80 -3.93 -5.67
CA LEU A 4 -5.82 -4.93 -5.25
C LEU A 4 -6.09 -5.32 -3.80
N VAL A 5 -6.22 -6.62 -3.53
CA VAL A 5 -6.30 -7.14 -2.17
C VAL A 5 -5.02 -7.88 -1.85
N PHE A 6 -4.23 -7.32 -0.93
CA PHE A 6 -2.99 -7.90 -0.46
C PHE A 6 -3.22 -8.55 0.92
N LYS A 7 -2.88 -9.84 1.06
CA LYS A 7 -2.92 -10.53 2.35
C LYS A 7 -1.53 -10.47 2.97
N SER A 8 -1.40 -9.80 4.11
CA SER A 8 -0.18 -9.75 4.91
C SER A 8 -0.33 -10.62 6.15
N ASP A 9 0.71 -11.36 6.52
CA ASP A 9 0.80 -12.02 7.83
C ASP A 9 0.86 -11.00 8.98
N ILE A 10 0.44 -11.43 10.18
CA ILE A 10 0.38 -10.58 11.38
C ILE A 10 1.76 -10.00 11.73
N GLU A 11 2.79 -10.80 11.54
CA GLU A 11 4.17 -10.49 11.91
C GLU A 11 4.78 -9.39 11.03
N ASN A 12 4.16 -9.09 9.87
CA ASN A 12 4.64 -8.03 9.01
C ASN A 12 4.43 -6.66 9.67
N SER A 13 5.55 -5.98 9.89
CA SER A 13 5.60 -4.56 10.25
C SER A 13 5.01 -3.69 9.12
N LEU A 14 4.63 -2.45 9.45
CA LEU A 14 4.10 -1.49 8.48
C LEU A 14 5.07 -1.26 7.30
N MET A 15 6.39 -1.21 7.58
CA MET A 15 7.42 -1.05 6.55
C MET A 15 7.44 -2.23 5.58
N GLN A 16 7.43 -3.47 6.08
CA GLN A 16 7.40 -4.66 5.22
C GLN A 16 6.16 -4.69 4.34
N ILE A 17 5.00 -4.28 4.89
CA ILE A 17 3.78 -4.14 4.09
C ILE A 17 3.98 -3.14 2.95
N PHE A 18 4.58 -1.98 3.22
CA PHE A 18 4.85 -0.99 2.18
C PHE A 18 5.80 -1.51 1.10
N GLU A 19 6.86 -2.22 1.47
CA GLU A 19 7.78 -2.83 0.51
C GLU A 19 7.06 -3.86 -0.39
N LEU A 20 6.18 -4.66 0.19
CA LEU A 20 5.41 -5.67 -0.53
C LEU A 20 4.38 -5.06 -1.49
N VAL A 21 3.72 -3.96 -1.11
CA VAL A 21 2.73 -3.31 -1.99
C VAL A 21 3.37 -2.34 -2.99
N MET A 22 4.59 -1.87 -2.75
CA MET A 22 5.29 -0.88 -3.58
C MET A 22 5.33 -1.22 -5.08
N PRO A 23 5.62 -2.46 -5.52
CA PRO A 23 5.64 -2.80 -6.94
C PRO A 23 4.30 -2.56 -7.63
N TYR A 24 3.19 -2.79 -6.91
CA TYR A 24 1.84 -2.61 -7.42
C TYR A 24 1.37 -1.15 -7.45
N MET A 25 2.11 -0.25 -6.80
CA MET A 25 1.84 1.17 -6.84
C MET A 25 2.33 1.82 -8.14
N LYS A 26 3.26 1.16 -8.86
CA LYS A 26 3.79 1.67 -10.12
C LYS A 26 2.69 1.71 -11.19
N GLY A 27 2.57 2.84 -11.88
CA GLY A 27 1.58 3.03 -12.94
C GLY A 27 0.15 3.31 -12.45
N LEU A 28 -0.10 3.37 -11.13
CA LEU A 28 -1.39 3.76 -10.54
C LEU A 28 -2.59 3.00 -11.14
N VAL A 29 -2.43 1.69 -11.32
CA VAL A 29 -3.43 0.84 -12.01
C VAL A 29 -4.66 0.61 -11.13
N TYR A 30 -4.47 0.43 -9.83
CA TYR A 30 -5.53 0.11 -8.90
C TYR A 30 -6.10 1.38 -8.28
N GLU A 31 -7.42 1.47 -8.20
CA GLU A 31 -8.11 2.58 -7.52
C GLU A 31 -7.93 2.49 -6.00
N GLN A 32 -7.77 1.25 -5.50
CA GLN A 32 -7.54 0.99 -4.09
C GLN A 32 -6.62 -0.23 -3.91
N ILE A 33 -5.70 -0.15 -2.95
CA ILE A 33 -4.94 -1.30 -2.45
C ILE A 33 -5.39 -1.54 -1.00
N LEU A 34 -6.04 -2.69 -0.77
CA LEU A 34 -6.53 -3.13 0.52
C LEU A 34 -5.57 -4.17 1.10
N VAL A 35 -5.04 -3.92 2.28
CA VAL A 35 -4.19 -4.86 3.01
C VAL A 35 -5.01 -5.51 4.12
N LEU A 36 -5.10 -6.84 4.06
CA LEU A 36 -5.78 -7.68 5.03
C LEU A 36 -4.76 -8.44 5.88
N SER A 37 -5.03 -8.55 7.18
CA SER A 37 -4.29 -9.38 8.13
C SER A 37 -5.29 -10.20 8.93
N GLU A 38 -5.15 -11.52 8.92
CA GLU A 38 -6.12 -12.46 9.54
C GLU A 38 -7.59 -12.18 9.19
N GLY A 39 -7.86 -11.82 7.92
CA GLY A 39 -9.20 -11.51 7.45
C GLY A 39 -9.76 -10.16 7.91
N LYS A 40 -8.99 -9.36 8.66
CA LYS A 40 -9.34 -7.99 9.05
C LYS A 40 -8.58 -6.98 8.20
N THR A 41 -9.22 -5.85 7.91
CA THR A 41 -8.58 -4.73 7.23
C THR A 41 -7.51 -4.12 8.13
N LYS A 42 -6.25 -4.22 7.72
CA LYS A 42 -5.10 -3.62 8.40
C LYS A 42 -4.79 -2.24 7.82
N MET A 43 -4.93 -2.07 6.51
CA MET A 43 -4.58 -0.82 5.84
C MET A 43 -5.33 -0.66 4.52
N ILE A 44 -5.68 0.59 4.18
CA ILE A 44 -6.34 0.96 2.93
C ILE A 44 -5.52 2.09 2.28
N LEU A 45 -5.18 1.89 1.03
CA LEU A 45 -4.48 2.84 0.18
C LEU A 45 -5.42 3.25 -0.95
N ASN A 46 -5.83 4.52 -0.98
CA ASN A 46 -6.69 5.03 -2.05
C ASN A 46 -5.84 5.76 -3.08
N LYS A 47 -6.03 5.45 -4.35
CA LYS A 47 -5.30 6.11 -5.44
C LYS A 47 -5.55 7.62 -5.45
N THR A 48 -4.51 8.35 -5.80
CA THR A 48 -4.53 9.77 -6.12
C THR A 48 -3.86 9.99 -7.48
N ASP A 49 -3.80 11.22 -7.95
CA ASP A 49 -3.17 11.56 -9.24
C ASP A 49 -1.67 11.20 -9.28
N CYS A 50 -1.01 11.14 -8.12
CA CYS A 50 0.44 10.98 -8.02
C CYS A 50 0.89 9.76 -7.20
N GLY A 51 -0.02 8.98 -6.61
CA GLY A 51 0.35 7.95 -5.64
C GLY A 51 -0.86 7.29 -4.99
N TYR A 52 -0.65 6.80 -3.77
CA TYR A 52 -1.74 6.32 -2.93
C TYR A 52 -1.74 7.02 -1.58
N ARG A 53 -2.91 7.43 -1.12
CA ARG A 53 -3.11 8.10 0.16
C ARG A 53 -3.28 7.06 1.27
N TYR A 54 -2.48 7.23 2.33
CA TYR A 54 -2.58 6.52 3.60
C TYR A 54 -2.55 7.53 4.75
N ASN A 55 -3.55 7.56 5.62
CA ASN A 55 -3.63 8.46 6.79
C ASN A 55 -3.23 9.92 6.47
N GLY A 56 -3.76 10.48 5.37
CA GLY A 56 -3.47 11.85 4.93
C GLY A 56 -2.15 12.04 4.17
N THR A 57 -1.24 11.05 4.19
CA THR A 57 0.04 11.10 3.48
C THR A 57 -0.08 10.44 2.11
N ILE A 58 0.42 11.11 1.06
CA ILE A 58 0.56 10.50 -0.27
C ILE A 58 1.87 9.73 -0.33
N LEU A 59 1.76 8.42 -0.47
CA LEU A 59 2.84 7.48 -0.65
C LEU A 59 3.09 7.24 -2.13
N THR A 60 4.37 7.33 -2.51
CA THR A 60 4.88 6.98 -3.83
C THR A 60 5.98 5.93 -3.64
N PRO A 61 6.29 5.11 -4.66
CA PRO A 61 7.38 4.15 -4.57
C PRO A 61 8.71 4.77 -4.12
N GLU A 62 9.01 5.99 -4.55
CA GLU A 62 10.22 6.71 -4.14
C GLU A 62 10.21 7.12 -2.66
N LYS A 63 9.06 7.57 -2.14
CA LYS A 63 8.92 7.90 -0.71
C LYS A 63 9.05 6.65 0.16
N ILE A 64 8.45 5.54 -0.26
CA ILE A 64 8.56 4.27 0.45
C ILE A 64 10.02 3.83 0.49
N LYS A 65 10.74 3.84 -0.64
CA LYS A 65 12.18 3.53 -0.70
C LYS A 65 13.01 4.38 0.28
N LYS A 66 12.73 5.68 0.38
CA LYS A 66 13.43 6.58 1.33
C LYS A 66 13.10 6.31 2.80
N TRP A 67 11.96 5.69 3.10
CA TRP A 67 11.60 5.33 4.47
C TRP A 67 12.20 4.01 4.90
N VAL A 68 12.39 3.06 3.97
CA VAL A 68 12.88 1.71 4.29
C VAL A 68 14.40 1.56 4.15
N SER A 69 15.09 2.53 3.53
CA SER A 69 16.57 2.64 3.55
C SER A 69 17.06 3.42 4.76
#